data_AF-A0A3G1IVH6-F1
#
_entry.id   AF-A0A3G1IVH6-F1
#
_cell.length_a   1.000
_cell.length_b   1.000
_cell.length_c   1.000
_cell.angle_alpha   90.00
_cell.angle_beta   90.00
_cell.angle_gamma   90.00
#
_symmetry.space_group_name_H-M   'P 1'
#
loop_
_entity.id
_entity.type
_entity.pdbx_description
1 polymer ?
#
loop_
_entity_poly.entity_id
_entity_poly.type
_entity_poly.pdbx_seq_one_letter_code
_entity_poly.pdbx_strand_id
1 'polypeptide(L)' 'MQEDRNAWMWGFTSGSENWNGRLAMLGFIAALVTETLTGKGTLHFLGLL' A
#
# COMPACT_ATOMS: atom_id res chain seq x y z
N MET A 1 27.21 0.27 11.27
CA MET A 1 26.96 0.16 9.81
C MET A 1 25.52 0.60 9.63
N GLN A 2 25.28 1.78 9.03
CA GLN A 2 23.91 2.17 8.68
C GLN A 2 23.50 1.23 7.55
N GLU A 3 22.70 0.21 7.86
CA GLU A 3 21.97 -0.53 6.84
C GLU A 3 21.06 0.50 6.18
N ASP A 4 21.32 0.84 4.92
CA ASP A 4 20.52 1.79 4.15
C ASP A 4 19.10 1.21 3.93
N ARG A 5 18.29 1.15 4.99
CA ARG A 5 16.89 0.66 4.99
C ARG A 5 15.96 1.49 4.11
N ASN A 6 16.49 2.59 3.57
CA ASN A 6 15.77 3.55 2.73
C ASN A 6 16.18 3.41 1.27
N ALA A 7 17.26 2.69 0.96
CA ALA A 7 17.69 2.48 -0.41
C ALA A 7 16.70 1.54 -1.10
N TRP A 8 16.07 2.03 -2.16
CA TRP A 8 15.21 1.22 -3.01
C TRP A 8 16.07 0.30 -3.88
N MET A 9 16.61 -0.72 -3.24
CA MET A 9 17.39 -1.77 -3.90
C MET A 9 16.44 -2.84 -4.42
N TRP A 10 16.61 -3.19 -5.69
CA TRP A 10 15.86 -4.26 -6.32
C TRP A 10 16.36 -5.61 -5.78
N GLY A 11 15.49 -6.33 -5.06
CA GLY A 11 15.78 -7.62 -4.40
C GLY A 11 15.01 -7.79 -3.08
N PHE A 12 15.08 -8.99 -2.48
CA PHE A 12 14.54 -9.28 -1.14
C PHE A 12 15.46 -8.71 -0.05
N THR A 13 15.55 -7.39 0.05
CA THR A 13 16.30 -6.67 1.09
C THR A 13 15.33 -6.01 2.08
N SER A 14 15.75 -5.82 3.34
CA SER A 14 14.97 -5.18 4.41
C SER A 14 14.37 -3.82 3.98
N GLY A 15 15.07 -3.07 3.13
CA GLY A 15 14.58 -1.79 2.61
C GLY A 15 13.36 -1.93 1.70
N SER A 16 13.37 -2.90 0.78
CA SER A 16 12.26 -3.14 -0.16
C SER A 16 11.01 -3.62 0.59
N GLU A 17 11.19 -4.43 1.63
CA GLU A 17 10.10 -4.95 2.46
C GLU A 17 9.40 -3.84 3.27
N ASN A 18 10.17 -2.92 3.84
CA ASN A 18 9.64 -1.74 4.54
C ASN A 18 8.90 -0.79 3.58
N TRP A 19 9.42 -0.60 2.36
CA TRP A 19 8.73 0.19 1.33
C TRP A 19 7.42 -0.47 0.89
N ASN A 20 7.40 -1.79 0.69
CA ASN A 20 6.18 -2.53 0.36
C ASN A 20 5.13 -2.43 1.48
N GLY A 21 5.55 -2.57 2.75
CA GLY A 21 4.65 -2.40 3.91
C GLY A 21 4.00 -1.02 3.97
N ARG A 22 4.76 0.06 3.69
CA ARG A 22 4.23 1.43 3.66
C ARG A 22 3.26 1.65 2.50
N LEU A 23 3.58 1.13 1.32
CA LEU A 23 2.71 1.19 0.16
C LEU A 23 1.39 0.43 0.39
N ALA A 24 1.44 -0.71 1.07
CA ALA A 24 0.25 -1.47 1.46
C ALA A 24 -0.66 -0.69 2.43
N MET A 25 -0.08 -0.03 3.45
CA MET A 25 -0.85 0.81 4.37
C MET A 25 -1.51 1.99 3.64
N LEU A 26 -0.80 2.64 2.72
CA LEU A 26 -1.35 3.72 1.90
C LEU A 26 -2.45 3.23 0.96
N GLY A 27 -2.28 2.06 0.33
CA GLY A 27 -3.30 1.43 -0.50
C GLY A 27 -4.58 1.10 0.27
N PHE A 28 -4.44 0.62 1.51
CA PHE A 28 -5.58 0.36 2.39
C PHE A 28 -6.32 1.65 2.79
N ILE A 29 -5.58 2.70 3.15
CA ILE A 29 -6.18 4.01 3.46
C ILE A 29 -6.87 4.59 2.22
N ALA A 30 -6.24 4.51 1.04
CA ALA A 30 -6.84 4.98 -0.21
C ALA A 30 -8.13 4.20 -0.55
N ALA A 31 -8.17 2.89 -0.29
CA ALA A 31 -9.39 2.10 -0.43
C ALA A 31 -10.49 2.59 0.52
N LEU A 32 -10.22 2.73 1.82
CA LEU A 32 -11.18 3.25 2.80
C LEU A 32 -11.69 4.66 2.47
N VAL A 33 -10.80 5.55 2.01
CA VAL A 33 -11.17 6.91 1.58
C VAL A 33 -12.07 6.86 0.34
N THR A 34 -11.76 5.98 -0.61
CA THR A 34 -12.58 5.79 -1.82
C THR A 34 -13.98 5.27 -1.47
N GLU A 35 -14.10 4.37 -0.49
CA GLU A 35 -15.40 3.88 0.02
C GLU A 35 -16.22 4.98 0.66
N THR A 36 -15.58 5.77 1.53
CA THR A 36 -16.26 6.85 2.26
C THR A 36 -16.70 7.99 1.35
N LEU A 37 -15.91 8.32 0.31
CA LEU A 37 -16.28 9.34 -0.67
C LEU A 37 -17.36 8.87 -1.66
N THR A 38 -17.31 7.61 -2.10
CA THR A 38 -18.26 7.09 -3.10
C THR A 38 -19.56 6.58 -2.47
N GLY A 39 -19.54 6.23 -1.18
CA GLY A 39 -20.68 5.62 -0.49
C GLY A 39 -21.06 4.23 -1.02
N LYS A 40 -20.24 3.67 -1.91
CA LYS A 40 -20.31 2.32 -2.46
C LYS A 40 -19.01 1.63 -2.03
N GLY A 41 -19.11 0.49 -1.35
CA GLY A 41 -17.94 -0.21 -0.80
C GLY A 41 -16.90 -0.56 -1.86
N THR A 42 -15.65 -0.82 -1.45
CA THR A 42 -14.49 -1.04 -2.34
C THR A 42 -14.78 -2.18 -3.33
N LEU A 43 -15.60 -3.15 -2.91
CA LEU A 43 -16.10 -4.25 -3.75
C LEU A 43 -16.91 -3.79 -4.98
N HIS A 44 -17.68 -2.70 -4.90
CA HIS A 44 -18.43 -2.17 -6.04
C HIS A 44 -17.52 -1.38 -6.99
N PHE A 45 -16.43 -0.77 -6.50
CA PHE A 45 -15.43 -0.14 -7.36
C PHE A 45 -14.56 -1.18 -8.09
N LEU A 46 -14.27 -2.32 -7.46
CA LEU A 46 -13.63 -3.47 -8.11
C LEU A 46 -14.56 -4.29 -9.03
N GLY A 47 -15.87 -3.97 -9.10
CA GLY A 47 -16.83 -4.66 -9.97
C GLY A 47 -17.24 -6.05 -9.50
N LEU A 48 -17.10 -6.36 -8.21
CA LEU A 48 -17.52 -7.64 -7.61
C LEU A 48 -19.00 -7.68 -7.21
N LEU A 49 -19.70 -6.54 -7.28
CA LEU A 49 -21.13 -6.38 -6.96
C LEU A 49 -21.79 -5.40 -7.92
#